data_AF-C0HIZ7-F1
#
_entry.id   AF-C0HIZ7-F1
#
_cell.length_a   1.000
_cell.length_b   1.000
_cell.length_c   1.000
_cell.angle_alpha   90.00
_cell.angle_beta   90.00
_cell.angle_gamma   90.00
#
_symmetry.space_group_name_H-M   'P 1'
#
loop_
_entity.id
_entity.type
_entity.pdbx_description
1 polymer ?
#
loop_
_entity_poly.entity_id
_entity_poly.type
_entity_poly.pdbx_seq_one_letter_code
_entity_poly.pdbx_strand_id
1 'polypeptide(L)'
;MKNGTEFLLTDTVGFIQKLPTMLVAAFRATLEEISESSVIVHLVDISHPLAQQQIDAVERVLKELDVESIPKLVVWNKIDNTDEPLSVKEEAQKQGIICISAMNGDGLEDLCNAVQAKLKDSMVPIEAFVPYDKGDLLNDIHKVGMVEKMEYKESGTFVKAHVPLPLARLLTPLRQQVAATV
;
A
#
# COMPACT_ATOMS: atom_id res chain seq x y z
N MET A 1 1.65 13.36 0.49
CA MET A 1 2.92 12.69 0.90
C MET A 1 4.10 13.56 0.50
N LYS A 2 5.19 13.57 1.26
CA LYS A 2 6.34 14.49 1.05
C LYS A 2 7.05 14.33 -0.30
N ASN A 3 6.80 13.25 -1.05
CA ASN A 3 7.55 12.88 -2.26
C ASN A 3 6.73 12.96 -3.58
N GLY A 4 5.51 13.52 -3.55
CA GLY A 4 4.69 13.68 -4.78
C GLY A 4 4.16 12.39 -5.40
N THR A 5 4.29 11.25 -4.73
CA THR A 5 3.66 10.00 -5.15
C THR A 5 2.16 10.07 -4.88
N GLU A 6 1.36 9.99 -5.93
CA GLU A 6 -0.10 9.87 -5.86
C GLU A 6 -0.48 8.39 -5.85
N PHE A 7 -1.51 8.06 -5.07
CA PHE A 7 -2.11 6.73 -5.07
C PHE A 7 -3.62 6.88 -4.96
N LEU A 8 -4.35 5.90 -5.48
CA LEU A 8 -5.79 5.84 -5.33
C LEU A 8 -6.10 5.15 -4.00
N LEU A 9 -6.94 5.78 -3.18
CA LEU A 9 -7.51 5.17 -1.99
C LEU A 9 -8.99 4.94 -2.24
N THR A 10 -9.39 3.68 -2.22
CA THR A 10 -10.80 3.27 -2.31
C THR A 10 -11.32 2.96 -0.92
N ASP A 11 -12.38 3.66 -0.50
CA ASP A 11 -13.10 3.33 0.71
C ASP A 11 -14.06 2.16 0.42
N THR A 12 -13.91 1.07 1.16
CA THR A 12 -14.71 -0.15 0.97
C THR A 12 -15.83 -0.19 2.00
N VAL A 13 -16.89 -0.92 1.69
CA VAL A 13 -17.97 -1.10 2.67
C VAL A 13 -17.44 -1.88 3.88
N GLY A 14 -17.61 -1.34 5.07
CA GLY A 14 -17.17 -1.98 6.30
C GLY A 14 -17.79 -3.36 6.52
N PHE A 15 -17.03 -4.26 7.14
CA PHE A 15 -17.48 -5.61 7.45
C PHE A 15 -18.49 -5.60 8.61
N ILE A 16 -19.74 -5.94 8.31
CA ILE A 16 -20.79 -6.09 9.33
C ILE A 16 -20.81 -7.55 9.80
N GLN A 17 -20.80 -7.77 11.12
CA GLN A 17 -20.95 -9.12 11.67
C GLN A 17 -22.30 -9.73 11.25
N LYS A 18 -22.28 -10.99 10.80
CA LYS A 18 -23.47 -11.77 10.37
C LYS A 18 -24.22 -11.17 9.17
N LEU A 19 -23.51 -10.92 8.06
CA LEU A 19 -24.20 -10.70 6.79
C LEU A 19 -25.07 -11.92 6.46
N PRO A 20 -26.38 -11.75 6.20
CA PRO A 20 -27.21 -12.81 5.62
C PRO A 20 -26.56 -13.32 4.35
N THR A 21 -26.53 -14.64 4.12
CA THR A 21 -25.87 -15.26 2.96
C THR A 21 -26.31 -14.65 1.61
N MET A 22 -27.56 -14.19 1.50
CA MET A 22 -28.08 -13.47 0.33
C MET A 22 -27.42 -12.10 0.10
N LEU A 23 -27.05 -11.36 1.16
CA LEU A 23 -26.33 -10.10 1.03
C LEU A 23 -24.84 -10.30 0.77
N VAL A 24 -24.25 -11.45 1.15
CA VAL A 24 -22.85 -11.75 0.86
C VAL A 24 -22.55 -11.68 -0.64
N ALA A 25 -23.46 -12.14 -1.50
CA ALA A 25 -23.28 -12.06 -2.96
C ALA A 25 -23.27 -10.61 -3.48
N ALA A 26 -24.13 -9.73 -2.95
CA ALA A 26 -24.17 -8.32 -3.32
C ALA A 26 -22.94 -7.54 -2.79
N PHE A 27 -22.46 -7.89 -1.58
CA PHE A 27 -21.23 -7.35 -1.02
C PHE A 27 -19.99 -7.85 -1.75
N ARG A 28 -19.97 -9.11 -2.19
CA ARG A 28 -18.86 -9.67 -2.98
C ARG A 28 -18.60 -8.84 -4.24
N ALA A 29 -19.64 -8.45 -4.97
CA ALA A 29 -19.48 -7.58 -6.14
C ALA A 29 -18.82 -6.23 -5.81
N THR A 30 -19.09 -5.65 -4.62
CA THR A 30 -18.44 -4.41 -4.16
C THR A 30 -17.06 -4.64 -3.53
N LEU A 31 -16.71 -5.89 -3.22
CA LEU A 31 -15.41 -6.28 -2.67
C LEU A 31 -14.49 -6.91 -3.72
N GLU A 32 -14.98 -7.19 -4.93
CA GLU A 32 -14.15 -7.60 -6.08
C GLU A 32 -13.09 -6.54 -6.40
N GLU A 33 -13.36 -5.26 -6.15
CA GLU A 33 -12.35 -4.20 -6.31
C GLU A 33 -11.10 -4.40 -5.42
N ILE A 34 -11.20 -5.18 -4.34
CA ILE A 34 -10.07 -5.55 -3.49
C ILE A 34 -9.06 -6.41 -4.27
N SER A 35 -9.49 -7.26 -5.21
CA SER A 35 -8.57 -8.14 -5.96
C SER A 35 -7.62 -7.36 -6.87
N GLU A 36 -8.02 -6.16 -7.28
CA GLU A 36 -7.22 -5.26 -8.12
C GLU A 36 -6.29 -4.35 -7.30
N SER A 37 -6.38 -4.42 -5.97
CA SER A 37 -5.59 -3.55 -5.08
C SER A 37 -4.13 -4.00 -5.01
N SER A 38 -3.21 -3.02 -5.02
CA SER A 38 -1.79 -3.32 -4.77
C SER A 38 -1.47 -3.54 -3.29
N VAL A 39 -2.25 -2.94 -2.39
CA VAL A 39 -2.13 -3.06 -0.93
C VAL A 39 -3.52 -3.01 -0.31
N ILE A 40 -3.77 -3.85 0.70
CA ILE A 40 -4.99 -3.80 1.53
C ILE A 40 -4.64 -3.14 2.85
N VAL A 41 -5.37 -2.09 3.23
CA VAL A 41 -5.31 -1.50 4.58
C VAL A 41 -6.43 -2.08 5.42
N HIS A 42 -6.08 -2.93 6.38
CA HIS A 42 -7.02 -3.54 7.30
C HIS A 42 -7.11 -2.70 8.58
N LEU A 43 -8.10 -1.79 8.60
CA LEU A 43 -8.31 -0.85 9.71
C LEU A 43 -9.17 -1.48 10.82
N VAL A 44 -8.63 -1.54 12.04
CA VAL A 44 -9.25 -2.17 13.20
C VAL A 44 -9.55 -1.13 14.26
N ASP A 45 -10.76 -1.12 14.81
CA ASP A 45 -11.03 -0.39 16.05
C ASP A 45 -10.49 -1.18 17.25
N ILE A 46 -9.32 -0.78 17.76
CA ILE A 46 -8.65 -1.51 18.85
C ILE A 46 -9.28 -1.25 20.22
N SER A 47 -10.10 -0.19 20.35
CA SER A 47 -10.84 0.10 21.58
C SER A 47 -12.04 -0.83 21.78
N HIS A 48 -12.46 -1.53 20.74
CA HIS A 48 -13.63 -2.40 20.79
C HIS A 48 -13.33 -3.72 21.55
N PRO A 49 -14.15 -4.14 22.53
CA PRO A 49 -13.91 -5.38 23.29
C PRO A 49 -13.84 -6.66 22.44
N LEU A 50 -14.46 -6.63 21.26
CA LEU A 50 -14.45 -7.73 20.28
C LEU A 50 -13.49 -7.50 19.11
N ALA A 51 -12.50 -6.62 19.23
CA ALA A 51 -11.55 -6.30 18.16
C ALA A 51 -10.94 -7.55 17.51
N GLN A 52 -10.46 -8.51 18.32
CA GLN A 52 -9.90 -9.76 17.81
C GLN A 52 -10.92 -10.56 16.98
N GLN A 53 -12.16 -10.68 17.44
CA GLN A 53 -13.20 -11.41 16.70
C GLN A 53 -13.56 -10.71 15.38
N GLN A 54 -13.47 -9.38 15.33
CA GLN A 54 -13.68 -8.61 14.12
C GLN A 54 -12.53 -8.82 13.13
N ILE A 55 -11.27 -8.80 13.59
CA ILE A 55 -10.10 -9.16 12.78
C ILE A 55 -10.32 -10.55 12.16
N ASP A 56 -10.60 -11.57 12.99
CA ASP A 56 -10.79 -12.95 12.54
C ASP A 56 -11.97 -13.09 11.55
N ALA A 57 -12.99 -12.23 11.66
CA ALA A 57 -14.10 -12.20 10.72
C ALA A 57 -13.67 -11.66 9.35
N VAL A 58 -12.91 -10.56 9.32
CA VAL A 58 -12.43 -9.98 8.06
C VAL A 58 -11.41 -10.88 7.39
N GLU A 59 -10.50 -11.48 8.15
CA GLU A 59 -9.52 -12.45 7.63
C GLU A 59 -10.21 -13.61 6.90
N ARG A 60 -11.33 -14.12 7.45
CA ARG A 60 -12.12 -15.15 6.79
C ARG A 60 -12.72 -14.68 5.46
N VAL A 61 -13.23 -13.44 5.40
CA VAL A 61 -13.79 -12.92 4.15
C VAL A 61 -12.69 -12.66 3.11
N LEU A 62 -11.55 -12.09 3.51
CA LEU A 62 -10.41 -11.90 2.60
C LEU A 62 -9.91 -13.24 2.03
N LYS A 63 -9.92 -14.29 2.84
CA LYS A 63 -9.61 -15.65 2.39
C LYS A 63 -10.64 -16.20 1.41
N GLU A 64 -11.93 -15.97 1.66
CA GLU A 64 -12.99 -16.38 0.73
C GLU A 64 -12.96 -15.64 -0.62
N LEU A 65 -12.36 -14.46 -0.65
CA LEU A 65 -12.16 -13.66 -1.87
C LEU A 65 -10.87 -14.03 -2.63
N ASP A 66 -10.06 -14.95 -2.11
CA ASP A 66 -8.78 -15.39 -2.71
C ASP A 66 -7.77 -14.24 -2.93
N VAL A 67 -7.77 -13.26 -2.01
CA VAL A 67 -6.87 -12.09 -2.07
C VAL A 67 -5.71 -12.19 -1.08
N GLU A 68 -5.40 -13.39 -0.57
CA GLU A 68 -4.34 -13.62 0.42
C GLU A 68 -2.93 -13.27 -0.11
N SER A 69 -2.75 -13.23 -1.44
CA SER A 69 -1.49 -12.81 -2.07
C SER A 69 -1.24 -11.30 -2.04
N ILE A 70 -2.29 -10.50 -1.81
CA ILE A 70 -2.16 -9.03 -1.80
C ILE A 70 -1.52 -8.59 -0.48
N PRO A 71 -0.44 -7.78 -0.53
CA PRO A 71 0.20 -7.27 0.67
C PRO A 71 -0.81 -6.51 1.57
N LYS A 72 -0.91 -6.94 2.83
CA LYS A 72 -1.81 -6.33 3.82
C LYS A 72 -1.03 -5.50 4.83
N LEU A 73 -1.63 -4.39 5.24
CA LEU A 73 -1.19 -3.53 6.32
C LEU A 73 -2.29 -3.47 7.39
N VAL A 74 -2.04 -4.04 8.56
CA VAL A 74 -2.97 -3.98 9.68
C VAL A 74 -2.73 -2.67 10.46
N VAL A 75 -3.81 -1.95 10.74
CA VAL A 75 -3.77 -0.64 11.39
C VAL A 75 -4.75 -0.62 12.55
N TRP A 76 -4.27 -0.36 13.75
CA TRP A 76 -5.09 -0.17 14.94
C TRP A 76 -5.48 1.30 15.07
N ASN A 77 -6.75 1.57 14.81
CA ASN A 77 -7.38 2.88 14.94
C ASN A 77 -8.08 3.04 16.29
N LYS A 78 -8.38 4.30 16.65
CA LYS A 78 -9.04 4.71 17.89
C LYS A 78 -8.23 4.42 19.15
N ILE A 79 -6.91 4.51 19.05
CA ILE A 79 -6.01 4.34 20.21
C ILE A 79 -6.30 5.34 21.33
N ASP A 80 -6.85 6.50 21.00
CA ASP A 80 -7.31 7.52 21.94
C ASP A 80 -8.45 7.07 22.86
N ASN A 81 -9.19 6.03 22.46
CA ASN A 81 -10.29 5.46 23.23
C ASN A 81 -9.89 4.21 24.02
N THR A 82 -8.59 3.89 24.10
CA THR A 82 -8.10 2.76 24.91
C THR A 82 -7.73 3.22 26.31
N ASP A 83 -7.91 2.35 27.31
CA ASP A 83 -7.57 2.65 28.71
C ASP A 83 -6.05 2.84 28.91
N GLU A 84 -5.23 2.10 28.16
CA GLU A 84 -3.76 2.14 28.22
C GLU A 84 -3.12 2.32 26.83
N PRO A 85 -3.19 3.52 26.22
CA PRO A 85 -2.73 3.75 24.85
C PRO A 85 -1.23 3.47 24.62
N LEU A 86 -0.40 3.63 25.65
CA LEU A 86 1.04 3.34 25.59
C LEU A 86 1.30 1.84 25.48
N SER A 87 0.68 1.04 26.35
CA SER A 87 0.78 -0.43 26.32
C SER A 87 0.30 -0.99 24.98
N VAL A 88 -0.79 -0.44 24.43
CA VAL A 88 -1.31 -0.80 23.10
C VAL A 88 -0.30 -0.49 22.00
N LYS A 89 0.32 0.70 22.02
CA LYS A 89 1.36 1.07 21.04
C LYS A 89 2.60 0.17 21.13
N GLU A 90 3.05 -0.15 22.33
CA GLU A 90 4.19 -1.06 22.54
C GLU A 90 3.90 -2.45 21.97
N GLU A 91 2.70 -2.97 22.20
CA GLU A 91 2.30 -4.27 21.67
C GLU A 91 2.17 -4.25 20.14
N ALA A 92 1.56 -3.19 19.59
CA ALA A 92 1.48 -3.00 18.15
C ALA A 92 2.87 -2.98 17.50
N GLN A 93 3.82 -2.26 18.10
CA GLN A 93 5.18 -2.14 17.59
C GLN A 93 5.91 -3.48 17.53
N LYS A 94 5.73 -4.36 18.53
CA LYS A 94 6.30 -5.72 18.52
C LYS A 94 5.77 -6.56 17.36
N GLN A 95 4.55 -6.30 16.93
CA GLN A 95 3.87 -7.01 15.83
C GLN A 95 4.01 -6.29 14.48
N GLY A 96 4.69 -5.14 14.43
CA GLY A 96 4.79 -4.30 13.23
C GLY A 96 3.45 -3.68 12.81
N ILE A 97 2.52 -3.51 13.74
CA ILE A 97 1.21 -2.90 13.53
C ILE A 97 1.28 -1.39 13.76
N ILE A 98 0.59 -0.63 12.92
CA ILE A 98 0.55 0.83 13.01
C ILE A 98 -0.63 1.25 13.86
N CYS A 99 -0.37 2.12 14.82
CA CYS A 99 -1.38 2.69 15.70
C CYS A 99 -1.73 4.11 15.27
N ILE A 100 -3.02 4.40 15.10
CA ILE A 100 -3.51 5.73 14.74
C ILE A 100 -4.70 6.17 15.61
N SER A 101 -4.90 7.48 15.69
CA SER A 101 -6.21 8.07 15.96
C SER A 101 -6.62 8.86 14.73
N ALA A 102 -7.43 8.26 13.85
CA ALA A 102 -7.82 8.91 12.61
C ALA A 102 -8.56 10.24 12.84
N MET A 103 -9.32 10.35 13.94
CA MET A 103 -10.08 11.55 14.28
C MET A 103 -9.17 12.69 14.77
N ASN A 104 -8.13 12.36 15.55
CA ASN A 104 -7.20 13.35 16.10
C ASN A 104 -6.02 13.63 15.16
N GLY A 105 -5.80 12.77 14.16
CA GLY A 105 -4.69 12.85 13.22
C GLY A 105 -3.41 12.12 13.67
N ASP A 106 -3.39 11.56 14.87
CA ASP A 106 -2.22 10.86 15.41
C ASP A 106 -1.88 9.61 14.58
N GLY A 107 -0.60 9.45 14.23
CA GLY A 107 -0.09 8.29 13.50
C GLY A 107 -0.45 8.25 12.01
N LEU A 108 -1.15 9.26 11.46
CA LEU A 108 -1.49 9.30 10.03
C LEU A 108 -0.26 9.44 9.12
N GLU A 109 0.78 10.16 9.57
CA GLU A 109 2.04 10.24 8.81
C GLU A 109 2.73 8.88 8.76
N ASP A 110 2.77 8.15 9.87
CA ASP A 110 3.34 6.79 9.94
C ASP A 110 2.56 5.80 9.06
N LEU A 111 1.22 5.90 9.08
CA LEU A 111 0.36 5.13 8.18
C LEU A 111 0.69 5.42 6.70
N CYS A 112 0.78 6.70 6.32
CA CYS A 112 1.14 7.08 4.97
C CYS A 112 2.51 6.50 4.57
N ASN A 113 3.52 6.65 5.43
CA ASN A 113 4.86 6.15 5.15
C ASN A 113 4.88 4.62 4.99
N ALA A 114 4.12 3.90 5.80
CA ALA A 114 4.04 2.45 5.69
C ALA A 114 3.29 1.97 4.45
N VAL A 115 2.19 2.65 4.07
CA VAL A 115 1.51 2.37 2.79
C VAL A 115 2.49 2.59 1.63
N GLN A 116 3.24 3.70 1.66
CA GLN A 116 4.25 4.01 0.65
C GLN A 116 5.34 2.93 0.57
N ALA A 117 5.85 2.47 1.71
CA ALA A 117 6.84 1.40 1.77
C ALA A 117 6.27 0.08 1.22
N LYS A 118 5.04 -0.28 1.59
CA LYS A 118 4.39 -1.52 1.15
C LYS A 118 4.12 -1.53 -0.36
N LEU A 119 3.69 -0.40 -0.92
CA LEU A 119 3.55 -0.22 -2.38
C LEU A 119 4.89 -0.39 -3.08
N LYS A 120 5.95 0.23 -2.55
CA LYS A 120 7.30 0.15 -3.09
C LYS A 120 7.84 -1.28 -3.11
N ASP A 121 7.59 -2.06 -2.05
CA ASP A 121 8.03 -3.47 -1.95
C ASP A 121 7.39 -4.38 -3.02
N SER A 122 6.23 -4.00 -3.55
CA SER A 122 5.56 -4.73 -4.65
C SER A 122 6.15 -4.42 -6.04
N MET A 123 7.01 -3.40 -6.14
CA MET A 123 7.55 -2.89 -7.39
C MET A 123 9.00 -3.33 -7.62
N VAL A 124 9.44 -3.26 -8.87
CA VAL A 124 10.80 -3.61 -9.27
C VAL A 124 11.68 -2.36 -9.26
N PRO A 125 12.81 -2.34 -8.54
CA PRO A 125 13.77 -1.25 -8.63
C PRO A 125 14.44 -1.23 -10.01
N ILE A 126 14.54 -0.04 -10.60
CA ILE A 126 15.18 0.20 -11.89
C ILE A 126 16.08 1.44 -11.84
N GLU A 127 17.17 1.37 -12.60
CA GLU A 127 17.99 2.51 -13.00
C GLU A 127 18.06 2.49 -14.52
N ALA A 128 17.54 3.53 -15.18
CA ALA A 128 17.43 3.58 -16.63
C ALA A 128 17.82 4.95 -17.18
N PHE A 129 18.37 4.97 -18.39
CA PHE A 129 18.57 6.18 -19.16
C PHE A 129 17.54 6.23 -20.29
N VAL A 130 16.58 7.14 -20.18
CA VAL A 130 15.48 7.31 -21.12
C VAL A 130 15.82 8.46 -22.08
N PRO A 131 16.09 8.19 -23.37
CA PRO A 131 16.37 9.24 -24.33
C PRO A 131 15.09 10.07 -24.62
N TYR A 132 15.25 11.32 -25.04
CA TYR A 132 14.12 12.24 -25.23
C TYR A 132 13.11 11.81 -26.31
N ASP A 133 13.52 10.97 -27.25
CA ASP A 133 12.64 10.36 -28.25
C ASP A 133 11.72 9.27 -27.67
N LYS A 134 11.95 8.84 -26.43
CA LYS A 134 11.14 7.86 -25.68
C LYS A 134 10.43 8.50 -24.48
N GLY A 135 9.96 9.74 -24.65
CA GLY A 135 9.25 10.50 -23.62
C GLY A 135 8.04 9.78 -23.02
N ASP A 136 7.36 8.93 -23.79
CA ASP A 136 6.22 8.12 -23.30
C ASP A 136 6.63 7.20 -22.15
N LEU A 137 7.80 6.57 -22.21
CA LEU A 137 8.30 5.71 -21.14
C LEU A 137 8.60 6.51 -19.87
N LEU A 138 9.10 7.74 -20.01
CA LEU A 138 9.33 8.62 -18.87
C LEU A 138 8.01 9.03 -18.21
N ASN A 139 6.99 9.33 -19.02
CA ASN A 139 5.65 9.63 -18.56
C ASN A 139 5.03 8.44 -17.80
N ASP A 140 5.18 7.22 -18.32
CA ASP A 140 4.70 6.02 -17.65
C ASP A 140 5.39 5.80 -16.30
N ILE A 141 6.71 6.02 -16.21
CA ILE A 141 7.45 5.96 -14.95
C ILE A 141 6.89 6.98 -13.94
N HIS A 142 6.52 8.18 -14.37
CA HIS A 142 5.91 9.18 -13.49
C HIS A 142 4.49 8.82 -13.04
N LYS A 143 3.70 8.22 -13.92
CA LYS A 143 2.29 7.89 -13.65
C LYS A 143 2.12 6.71 -12.71
N VAL A 144 2.90 5.64 -12.91
CA VAL A 144 2.70 4.37 -12.19
C VAL A 144 3.91 3.94 -11.36
N GLY A 145 5.02 4.67 -11.45
CA GLY A 145 6.24 4.40 -10.70
C GLY A 145 6.46 5.36 -9.54
N MET A 146 7.38 4.97 -8.66
CA MET A 146 7.85 5.77 -7.53
C MET A 146 9.28 6.22 -7.83
N VAL A 147 9.41 7.47 -8.30
CA VAL A 147 10.71 8.06 -8.67
C VAL A 147 11.49 8.46 -7.41
N GLU A 148 12.71 7.95 -7.28
CA GLU A 148 13.65 8.31 -6.21
C GLU A 148 14.59 9.43 -6.66
N LYS A 149 15.06 9.35 -7.90
CA LYS A 149 16.02 10.29 -8.45
C LYS A 149 15.81 10.46 -9.94
N MET A 150 15.94 11.70 -10.40
CA MET A 150 15.88 12.05 -11.81
C MET A 150 16.96 13.09 -12.14
N GLU A 151 17.72 12.85 -13.21
CA GLU A 151 18.76 13.75 -13.70
C GLU A 151 18.61 13.95 -15.21
N TYR A 152 18.38 15.20 -15.62
CA TYR A 152 18.34 15.56 -17.03
C TYR A 152 19.76 15.69 -17.58
N LYS A 153 20.04 15.03 -18.71
CA LYS A 153 21.32 15.07 -19.43
C LYS A 153 21.09 15.53 -20.87
N GLU A 154 22.16 15.74 -21.63
CA GLU A 154 22.07 16.27 -23.00
C GLU A 154 21.26 15.38 -23.95
N SER A 155 21.35 14.06 -23.82
CA SER A 155 20.71 13.09 -24.72
C SER A 155 19.49 12.37 -24.13
N GLY A 156 19.07 12.72 -22.92
CA GLY A 156 17.96 12.06 -22.23
C GLY A 156 17.97 12.26 -20.72
N THR A 157 17.14 11.50 -20.03
CA THR A 157 16.95 11.57 -18.59
C THR A 157 17.40 10.28 -17.94
N PHE A 158 18.31 10.36 -16.96
CA PHE A 158 18.58 9.26 -16.04
C PHE A 158 17.51 9.23 -14.95
N VAL A 159 16.96 8.06 -14.69
CA VAL A 159 15.93 7.85 -13.67
C VAL A 159 16.25 6.63 -12.81
N LYS A 160 16.13 6.80 -11.50
CA LYS A 160 16.10 5.74 -10.50
C LYS A 160 14.71 5.71 -9.89
N ALA A 161 14.02 4.59 -10.03
CA ALA A 161 12.62 4.45 -9.62
C ALA A 161 12.29 3.02 -9.22
N HIS A 162 11.15 2.85 -8.56
CA HIS A 162 10.47 1.56 -8.42
C HIS A 162 9.27 1.57 -9.37
N VAL A 163 9.13 0.54 -10.20
CA VAL A 163 8.06 0.46 -11.21
C VAL A 163 7.39 -0.91 -11.21
N PRO A 164 6.12 -1.02 -11.63
CA PRO A 164 5.46 -2.30 -11.80
C PRO A 164 6.25 -3.23 -12.75
N LEU A 165 6.21 -4.54 -12.49
CA LEU A 165 6.95 -5.55 -13.26
C LEU A 165 6.77 -5.44 -14.80
N PRO A 166 5.57 -5.18 -15.36
CA PRO A 166 5.41 -5.00 -16.80
C PRO A 166 6.24 -3.84 -17.35
N LEU A 167 6.20 -2.67 -16.70
CA LEU A 167 6.99 -1.51 -17.09
C LEU A 167 8.49 -1.77 -16.90
N ALA A 168 8.85 -2.45 -15.80
CA ALA A 168 10.23 -2.86 -15.54
C ALA A 168 10.83 -3.69 -16.68
N ARG A 169 10.03 -4.57 -17.30
CA ARG A 169 10.44 -5.41 -18.45
C ARG A 169 10.59 -4.60 -19.73
N LEU A 170 9.72 -3.62 -19.97
CA LEU A 170 9.83 -2.70 -21.11
C LEU A 170 11.09 -1.82 -21.02
N LEU A 171 11.50 -1.48 -19.81
CA LEU A 171 12.68 -0.64 -19.55
C LEU A 171 14.01 -1.40 -19.60
N THR A 172 14.01 -2.75 -19.63
CA THR A 172 15.22 -3.58 -19.69
C THR A 172 16.29 -3.10 -20.69
N PRO A 173 15.98 -2.79 -21.97
CA PRO A 173 16.99 -2.31 -22.94
C PRO A 173 17.59 -0.93 -22.61
N LEU A 174 16.95 -0.17 -21.71
CA LEU A 174 17.38 1.16 -21.28
C LEU A 174 18.07 1.15 -19.90
N ARG A 175 18.12 -0.02 -19.25
CA ARG A 175 18.73 -0.14 -17.92
C ARG A 175 20.23 0.09 -18.01
N GLN A 176 20.73 0.92 -17.11
CA GLN A 176 22.17 1.00 -16.88
C GLN A 176 22.56 -0.11 -15.91
N GLN A 177 23.69 -0.79 -16.16
CA GLN A 177 24.22 -1.71 -15.17
C GLN A 177 24.51 -0.92 -13.90
N VAL A 178 23.84 -1.28 -12.80
CA VAL A 178 24.23 -0.83 -11.47
C VAL A 178 25.65 -1.34 -11.29
N ALA A 179 26.64 -0.45 -11.31
CA ALA A 179 27.95 -0.79 -10.77
C ALA A 179 27.69 -1.19 -9.32
N ALA A 180 27.88 -2.47 -9.01
CA ALA A 180 27.77 -2.97 -7.65
C ALA A 180 28.77 -2.16 -6.81
N THR A 181 28.28 -1.23 -6.01
CA THR A 181 29.09 -0.57 -4.99
C THR A 181 29.39 -1.65 -3.96
N VAL A 182 30.64 -2.12 -4.00
CA VAL A 182 31.27 -3.04 -3.03
C VAL A 182 31.33 -2.37 -1.66
#